data_AF-A0A263NKQ9-F1
#
_entry.id   AF-A0A263NKQ9-F1
#
_cell.length_a   1.000
_cell.length_b   1.000
_cell.length_c   1.000
_cell.angle_alpha   90.00
_cell.angle_beta   90.00
_cell.angle_gamma   90.00
#
_symmetry.space_group_name_H-M   'P 1'
#
loop_
_entity.id
_entity.type
_entity.pdbx_description
1 polymer ?
#
loop_
_entity_poly.entity_id
_entity_poly.type
_entity_poly.pdbx_seq_one_letter_code
_entity_poly.pdbx_strand_id
1 'polypeptide(L)'
;MNDVKVLVLRTCSNNMGDHCGLVWPVSGVVECKFWEPTRKLENGLSGLLWGKGASSQLNMQADARWVVCEVAIDDIIRLDIDGCVKFPRAEVVHVGTRNSALGYISSNVSNYASYSAGLVEPFAFSEVRPEINEDSFRPPGATDQALKTLETAVYGSTLTGANQSQLIAGYGSTETAGDRSTLIAGYGSTGTSGSDSSIIAGYGSTQTAGEESSLTAGYGSTQTAQEGSDLTAGYGSTGTA
;
A
#
# COMPACT_ATOMS: atom_id res chain seq x y z
N MET A 1 -7.37 -33.78 11.34
CA MET A 1 -6.29 -33.53 10.37
C MET A 1 -6.14 -32.03 10.32
N ASN A 2 -4.97 -31.49 10.67
CA ASN A 2 -4.77 -30.05 10.59
C ASN A 2 -4.65 -29.70 9.11
N ASP A 3 -5.64 -29.00 8.56
CA ASP A 3 -5.60 -28.50 7.19
C ASP A 3 -4.41 -27.54 7.07
N VAL A 4 -3.32 -28.02 6.48
CA VAL A 4 -2.15 -27.20 6.27
C VAL A 4 -2.48 -26.21 5.15
N LYS A 5 -2.48 -24.93 5.50
CA LYS A 5 -2.77 -23.84 4.56
C LYS A 5 -1.53 -23.02 4.24
N VAL A 6 -1.59 -22.31 3.13
CA VAL A 6 -0.59 -21.32 2.71
C VAL A 6 -1.26 -20.02 2.29
N LEU A 7 -0.50 -18.94 2.25
CA LEU A 7 -0.98 -17.65 1.76
C LEU A 7 -0.68 -17.48 0.28
N VAL A 8 -1.68 -17.02 -0.47
CA VAL A 8 -1.58 -16.70 -1.88
C VAL A 8 -1.99 -15.24 -2.10
N LEU A 9 -1.18 -14.51 -2.87
CA LEU A 9 -1.41 -13.12 -3.22
C LEU A 9 -1.99 -13.01 -4.62
N ARG A 10 -3.02 -12.18 -4.78
CA ARG A 10 -3.54 -11.82 -6.10
C ARG A 10 -4.04 -10.38 -6.12
N THR A 11 -4.49 -9.94 -7.29
CA THR A 11 -5.16 -8.66 -7.49
C THR A 11 -6.53 -8.85 -8.10
N CYS A 12 -7.47 -7.99 -7.71
CA CYS A 12 -8.76 -7.81 -8.37
C CYS A 12 -8.91 -6.35 -8.80
N SER A 13 -9.88 -6.07 -9.67
CA SER A 13 -10.35 -4.70 -9.95
C SER A 13 -10.97 -4.05 -8.69
N ASN A 14 -11.20 -2.74 -8.71
CA ASN A 14 -11.75 -2.00 -7.57
C ASN A 14 -13.09 -2.59 -7.05
N ASN A 15 -13.92 -3.11 -7.97
CA ASN A 15 -15.18 -3.79 -7.65
C ASN A 15 -15.01 -5.25 -7.19
N MET A 16 -13.80 -5.68 -6.84
CA MET A 16 -13.42 -7.06 -6.50
C MET A 16 -13.59 -8.08 -7.64
N GLY A 17 -13.87 -7.63 -8.86
CA GLY A 17 -13.92 -8.50 -10.04
C GLY A 17 -12.53 -8.97 -10.46
N ASP A 18 -12.43 -10.21 -10.92
CA ASP A 18 -11.23 -10.73 -11.57
C ASP A 18 -11.35 -10.76 -13.10
N HIS A 19 -10.28 -11.22 -13.76
CA HIS A 19 -10.21 -11.31 -15.23
C HIS A 19 -11.21 -12.31 -15.84
N CYS A 20 -11.80 -13.19 -15.03
CA CYS A 20 -12.78 -14.18 -15.46
C CYS A 20 -14.22 -13.77 -15.11
N GLY A 21 -14.42 -12.54 -14.59
CA GLY A 21 -15.74 -12.03 -14.22
C GLY A 21 -16.26 -12.56 -12.88
N LEU A 22 -15.44 -13.26 -12.09
CA LEU A 22 -15.79 -13.65 -10.73
C LEU A 22 -15.57 -12.44 -9.79
N VAL A 23 -16.59 -12.10 -9.02
CA VAL A 23 -16.48 -11.08 -7.96
C VAL A 23 -16.07 -11.77 -6.68
N TRP A 24 -14.88 -11.43 -6.18
CA TRP A 24 -14.32 -11.98 -4.95
C TRP A 24 -14.96 -11.32 -3.73
N PRO A 25 -15.17 -12.06 -2.63
CA PRO A 25 -15.60 -11.47 -1.37
C PRO A 25 -14.46 -10.66 -0.75
N VAL A 26 -14.80 -9.65 0.05
CA VAL A 26 -13.80 -8.88 0.82
C VAL A 26 -13.25 -9.64 2.03
N SER A 27 -13.94 -10.71 2.44
CA SER A 27 -13.55 -11.64 3.49
C SER A 27 -14.39 -12.92 3.35
N GLY A 28 -13.82 -14.08 3.66
CA GLY A 28 -14.51 -15.37 3.61
C GLY A 28 -14.27 -16.20 2.35
N VAL A 29 -15.07 -17.24 2.16
CA VAL A 29 -14.81 -18.30 1.17
C VAL A 29 -15.13 -17.87 -0.27
N VAL A 30 -14.26 -18.27 -1.19
CA VAL A 30 -14.42 -18.13 -2.64
C VAL A 30 -14.06 -19.43 -3.34
N GLU A 31 -14.82 -19.79 -4.37
CA GLU A 31 -14.70 -21.08 -5.06
C GLU A 31 -14.86 -20.92 -6.57
N CYS A 32 -14.03 -21.64 -7.34
CA CYS A 32 -14.14 -21.72 -8.78
C CYS A 32 -15.16 -22.79 -9.19
N LYS A 33 -16.25 -22.37 -9.84
CA LYS A 33 -17.32 -23.28 -10.31
C LYS A 33 -16.88 -24.23 -11.44
N PHE A 34 -15.87 -23.84 -12.21
CA PHE A 34 -15.41 -24.56 -13.40
C PHE A 34 -13.98 -25.09 -13.21
N TRP A 35 -13.65 -25.52 -11.99
CA TRP A 35 -12.33 -26.02 -11.65
C TRP A 35 -11.91 -27.22 -12.52
N GLU A 36 -10.69 -27.14 -13.06
CA GLU A 36 -10.02 -28.27 -13.69
C GLU A 36 -8.60 -28.43 -13.12
N PRO A 37 -8.21 -29.64 -12.66
CA PRO A 37 -6.90 -29.88 -12.05
C PRO A 37 -5.78 -30.04 -13.11
N THR A 38 -5.59 -29.01 -13.92
CA THR A 38 -4.57 -28.93 -14.98
C THR A 38 -3.52 -27.87 -14.63
N ARG A 39 -2.34 -27.97 -15.27
CA ARG A 39 -1.27 -26.97 -15.17
C ARG A 39 -1.49 -25.73 -16.05
N LYS A 40 -2.66 -25.61 -16.67
CA LYS A 40 -3.04 -24.42 -17.42
C LYS A 40 -3.64 -23.40 -16.47
N LEU A 41 -3.47 -22.11 -16.77
CA LEU A 41 -3.99 -21.00 -15.97
C LEU A 41 -5.54 -20.96 -15.94
N GLU A 42 -6.18 -21.38 -17.02
CA GLU A 42 -7.63 -21.46 -17.14
C GLU A 42 -8.26 -22.40 -16.10
N ASN A 43 -9.57 -22.22 -15.86
CA ASN A 43 -10.36 -23.14 -15.05
C ASN A 43 -9.84 -23.32 -13.62
N GLY A 44 -9.51 -22.20 -12.97
CA GLY A 44 -9.14 -22.18 -11.56
C GLY A 44 -8.91 -20.77 -11.03
N LEU A 45 -8.86 -20.65 -9.71
CA LEU A 45 -8.38 -19.43 -9.07
C LEU A 45 -6.86 -19.44 -9.12
N SER A 46 -6.23 -18.27 -9.23
CA SER A 46 -4.78 -18.15 -9.34
C SER A 46 -4.21 -17.01 -8.50
N GLY A 47 -2.91 -17.09 -8.23
CA GLY A 47 -2.16 -16.05 -7.54
C GLY A 47 -0.71 -16.46 -7.31
N LEU A 48 0.05 -15.61 -6.62
CA LEU A 48 1.44 -15.82 -6.27
C LEU A 48 1.55 -16.45 -4.88
N LEU A 49 2.20 -17.61 -4.82
CA LEU A 49 2.47 -18.30 -3.57
C LEU A 49 3.39 -17.45 -2.69
N TRP A 50 2.95 -17.15 -1.46
CA TRP A 50 3.63 -16.24 -0.53
C TRP A 50 3.89 -14.84 -1.10
N GLY A 51 3.15 -14.42 -2.13
CA GLY A 51 3.40 -13.15 -2.80
C GLY A 51 4.72 -13.09 -3.57
N LYS A 52 5.38 -14.23 -3.80
CA LYS A 52 6.65 -14.32 -4.53
C LYS A 52 6.42 -14.81 -5.95
N GLY A 53 7.12 -14.23 -6.91
CA GLY A 53 7.12 -14.67 -8.31
C GLY A 53 6.93 -13.53 -9.31
N ALA A 54 6.60 -13.90 -10.54
CA ALA A 54 6.39 -12.96 -11.63
C ALA A 54 5.12 -12.12 -11.43
N SER A 55 5.23 -10.80 -11.56
CA SER A 55 4.08 -9.88 -11.43
C SER A 55 3.21 -9.79 -12.68
N SER A 56 3.47 -10.61 -13.71
CA SER A 56 2.76 -10.54 -15.01
C SER A 56 1.27 -10.86 -14.93
N GLN A 57 0.84 -11.55 -13.86
CA GLN A 57 -0.56 -11.90 -13.59
C GLN A 57 -1.27 -10.91 -12.66
N LEU A 58 -0.57 -9.87 -12.20
CA LEU A 58 -1.10 -8.92 -11.22
C LEU A 58 -1.45 -7.58 -11.90
N ASN A 59 -2.62 -7.05 -11.56
CA ASN A 59 -3.04 -5.71 -11.95
C ASN A 59 -2.27 -4.67 -11.12
N MET A 60 -1.45 -3.85 -11.80
CA MET A 60 -0.64 -2.78 -11.19
C MET A 60 -1.34 -1.42 -11.18
N GLN A 61 -2.61 -1.34 -11.61
CA GLN A 61 -3.37 -0.10 -11.55
C GLN A 61 -3.56 0.35 -10.10
N ALA A 62 -3.64 1.67 -9.89
CA ALA A 62 -3.71 2.26 -8.55
C ALA A 62 -4.99 1.90 -7.78
N ASP A 63 -6.06 1.55 -8.49
CA ASP A 63 -7.35 1.13 -7.93
C ASP A 63 -7.49 -0.40 -7.82
N ALA A 64 -6.43 -1.15 -8.16
CA ALA A 64 -6.42 -2.60 -7.98
C ALA A 64 -6.45 -2.99 -6.50
N ARG A 65 -7.29 -3.96 -6.15
CA ARG A 65 -7.41 -4.51 -4.81
C ARG A 65 -6.47 -5.69 -4.66
N TRP A 66 -5.53 -5.59 -3.73
CA TRP A 66 -4.61 -6.68 -3.42
C TRP A 66 -5.25 -7.59 -2.37
N VAL A 67 -5.38 -8.86 -2.73
CA VAL A 67 -6.09 -9.87 -1.96
C VAL A 67 -5.09 -10.91 -1.49
N VAL A 68 -5.07 -11.18 -0.19
CA VAL A 68 -4.40 -12.35 0.39
C VAL A 68 -5.47 -13.35 0.76
N CYS A 69 -5.30 -14.58 0.29
CA CYS A 69 -6.16 -15.68 0.65
C CYS A 69 -5.38 -16.88 1.17
N GLU A 70 -6.02 -17.62 2.08
CA GLU A 70 -5.56 -18.92 2.51
C GLU A 70 -6.03 -20.00 1.54
N VAL A 71 -5.13 -20.93 1.23
CA VAL A 71 -5.37 -22.06 0.34
C VAL A 71 -4.82 -23.32 0.99
N ALA A 72 -5.57 -24.42 0.95
CA ALA A 72 -5.07 -25.72 1.41
C ALA A 72 -3.93 -26.20 0.51
N ILE A 73 -2.85 -26.73 1.10
CA ILE A 73 -1.68 -27.21 0.33
C ILE A 73 -2.07 -28.29 -0.68
N ASP A 74 -2.96 -29.21 -0.29
CA ASP A 74 -3.38 -30.34 -1.13
C ASP A 74 -4.17 -29.89 -2.37
N ASP A 75 -4.74 -28.68 -2.33
CA ASP A 75 -5.54 -28.07 -3.39
C ASP A 75 -4.67 -27.28 -4.40
N ILE A 76 -3.35 -27.16 -4.18
CA ILE A 76 -2.45 -26.32 -4.98
C ILE A 76 -1.83 -27.06 -6.17
N ILE A 77 -1.94 -26.44 -7.35
CA ILE A 77 -1.20 -26.80 -8.55
C ILE A 77 -0.22 -25.68 -8.88
N ARG A 78 1.08 -25.98 -8.95
CA ARG A 78 2.09 -25.04 -9.44
C ARG A 78 1.97 -24.89 -10.96
N LEU A 79 1.98 -23.65 -11.44
CA LEU A 79 1.95 -23.32 -12.86
C LEU A 79 3.38 -23.11 -13.39
N ASP A 80 3.53 -23.15 -14.71
CA ASP A 80 4.82 -22.90 -15.39
C ASP A 80 5.19 -21.40 -15.43
N ILE A 81 4.53 -20.58 -14.61
CA ILE A 81 4.80 -19.15 -14.40
C ILE A 81 5.42 -19.01 -13.01
N ASP A 82 6.58 -18.33 -12.93
CA ASP A 82 7.36 -18.23 -11.70
C ASP A 82 6.51 -17.78 -10.50
N GLY A 83 6.50 -18.60 -9.44
CA GLY A 83 5.77 -18.39 -8.20
C GLY A 83 4.24 -18.49 -8.28
N CYS A 84 3.66 -18.72 -9.46
CA CYS A 84 2.21 -18.76 -9.63
C CYS A 84 1.63 -20.15 -9.32
N VAL A 85 0.51 -20.14 -8.60
CA VAL A 85 -0.24 -21.33 -8.23
C VAL A 85 -1.71 -21.22 -8.66
N LYS A 86 -2.34 -22.37 -8.86
CA LYS A 86 -3.75 -22.53 -9.19
C LYS A 86 -4.44 -23.39 -8.14
N PHE A 87 -5.68 -23.07 -7.81
CA PHE A 87 -6.45 -23.74 -6.75
C PHE A 87 -7.97 -23.64 -6.99
N PRO A 88 -8.77 -24.61 -6.50
CA PRO A 88 -10.23 -24.65 -6.64
C PRO A 88 -10.95 -23.67 -5.72
N ARG A 89 -10.44 -23.47 -4.50
CA ARG A 89 -11.07 -22.66 -3.45
C ARG A 89 -10.05 -21.95 -2.59
N ALA A 90 -10.48 -20.87 -1.98
CA ALA A 90 -9.68 -20.06 -1.10
C ALA A 90 -10.55 -19.38 -0.03
N GLU A 91 -9.92 -18.94 1.06
CA GLU A 91 -10.53 -18.08 2.07
C GLU A 91 -9.83 -16.72 2.07
N VAL A 92 -10.56 -15.66 1.75
CA VAL A 92 -10.04 -14.30 1.74
C VAL A 92 -9.84 -13.83 3.17
N VAL A 93 -8.58 -13.62 3.55
CA VAL A 93 -8.17 -13.21 4.90
C VAL A 93 -7.72 -11.76 4.96
N HIS A 94 -7.37 -11.16 3.83
CA HIS A 94 -7.00 -9.75 3.75
C HIS A 94 -7.29 -9.16 2.38
N VAL A 95 -7.82 -7.94 2.36
CA VAL A 95 -7.94 -7.12 1.14
C VAL A 95 -7.46 -5.72 1.44
N GLY A 96 -6.53 -5.22 0.63
CA GLY A 96 -5.93 -3.90 0.82
C GLY A 96 -5.09 -3.49 -0.38
N THR A 97 -3.95 -2.84 -0.10
CA THR A 97 -2.94 -2.52 -1.10
C THR A 97 -1.82 -3.53 -1.18
N ARG A 98 -0.96 -3.36 -2.19
CA ARG A 98 0.30 -4.08 -2.32
C ARG A 98 1.05 -4.19 -1.01
N ASN A 99 1.31 -3.05 -0.35
CA ASN A 99 2.12 -3.05 0.86
C ASN A 99 1.37 -3.65 2.06
N SER A 100 0.07 -3.38 2.20
CA SER A 100 -0.75 -3.98 3.26
C SER A 100 -0.82 -5.51 3.11
N ALA A 101 -1.02 -6.00 1.89
CA ALA A 101 -1.09 -7.42 1.57
C ALA A 101 0.25 -8.14 1.72
N LEU A 102 1.35 -7.54 1.24
CA LEU A 102 2.70 -8.08 1.43
C LEU A 102 3.12 -8.03 2.90
N GLY A 103 2.79 -6.96 3.62
CA GLY A 103 3.00 -6.85 5.05
C GLY A 103 2.20 -7.90 5.83
N TYR A 104 0.95 -8.14 5.45
CA TYR A 104 0.13 -9.22 6.01
C TYR A 104 0.80 -10.58 5.82
N ILE A 105 1.29 -10.88 4.61
CA ILE A 105 2.01 -12.13 4.33
C ILE A 105 3.27 -12.22 5.19
N SER A 106 4.09 -11.17 5.22
CA SER A 106 5.34 -11.15 5.99
C SER A 106 5.12 -11.38 7.48
N SER A 107 4.07 -10.78 8.07
CA SER A 107 3.76 -10.91 9.49
C SER A 107 3.15 -12.26 9.86
N ASN A 108 2.58 -12.98 8.90
CA ASN A 108 1.85 -14.23 9.17
C ASN A 108 2.51 -15.49 8.62
N VAL A 109 3.49 -15.38 7.71
CA VAL A 109 4.12 -16.55 7.06
C VAL A 109 4.63 -17.59 8.06
N SER A 110 5.18 -17.15 9.21
CA SER A 110 5.66 -18.04 10.28
C SER A 110 4.55 -18.90 10.90
N ASN A 111 3.31 -18.41 10.93
CA ASN A 111 2.16 -19.12 11.49
C ASN A 111 1.74 -20.31 10.61
N TYR A 112 2.07 -20.25 9.32
CA TYR A 112 1.82 -21.32 8.34
C TYR A 112 3.10 -22.13 8.05
N ALA A 113 4.29 -21.61 8.42
CA ALA A 113 5.59 -22.26 8.20
C ALA A 113 5.84 -23.46 9.12
N SER A 114 5.24 -23.50 10.30
CA SER A 114 5.37 -24.61 11.26
C SER A 114 4.84 -25.95 10.74
N TYR A 115 4.14 -25.97 9.59
CA TYR A 115 3.66 -27.17 8.90
C TYR A 115 4.23 -27.38 7.49
N SER A 116 5.13 -26.51 7.00
CA SER A 116 5.64 -26.54 5.61
C SER A 116 7.16 -26.71 5.51
N ALA A 117 7.76 -27.42 6.47
CA ALA A 117 9.20 -27.61 6.68
C ALA A 117 10.02 -28.25 5.52
N GLY A 118 9.54 -28.25 4.28
CA GLY A 118 10.25 -28.73 3.09
C GLY A 118 10.24 -27.81 1.87
N LEU A 119 9.73 -26.57 1.95
CA LEU A 119 9.57 -25.68 0.79
C LEU A 119 10.30 -24.33 0.86
N VAL A 120 11.13 -24.08 1.87
CA VAL A 120 11.86 -22.81 2.01
C VAL A 120 13.33 -23.08 2.31
N GLU A 121 14.20 -22.83 1.33
CA GLU A 121 15.62 -22.55 1.61
C GLU A 121 15.69 -21.18 2.31
N PRO A 122 16.25 -21.08 3.52
CA PRO A 122 16.31 -19.83 4.27
C PRO A 122 17.31 -18.88 3.61
N PHE A 123 16.84 -17.76 3.07
CA PHE A 123 17.69 -16.64 2.66
C PHE A 123 17.46 -15.46 3.59
N ALA A 124 18.55 -14.97 4.17
CA ALA A 124 18.60 -13.75 4.95
C ALA A 124 18.57 -12.52 4.02
N PHE A 125 17.76 -11.53 4.37
CA PHE A 125 17.81 -10.22 3.73
C PHE A 125 19.12 -9.52 4.14
N SER A 126 19.84 -8.89 3.21
CA SER A 126 20.94 -8.00 3.60
C SER A 126 20.34 -6.79 4.31
N GLU A 127 20.55 -6.67 5.62
CA GLU A 127 20.22 -5.47 6.39
C GLU A 127 20.89 -4.27 5.72
N VAL A 128 20.11 -3.37 5.11
CA VAL A 128 20.55 -2.00 4.87
C VAL A 128 20.34 -1.28 6.20
N ARG A 129 21.41 -1.11 6.97
CA ARG A 129 21.40 -0.28 8.17
C ARG A 129 21.34 1.18 7.74
N PRO A 130 20.35 1.97 8.21
CA PRO A 130 20.47 3.41 8.11
C PRO A 130 21.59 3.83 9.08
N GLU A 131 22.66 4.44 8.56
CA GLU A 131 23.58 5.21 9.41
C GLU A 131 22.85 6.47 9.88
N ILE A 132 22.12 6.36 10.99
CA ILE A 132 21.72 7.50 11.81
C ILE A 132 22.80 7.73 12.86
N ASN A 133 23.56 8.80 12.67
CA ASN A 133 24.57 9.23 13.62
C ASN A 133 23.87 10.02 14.75
N GLU A 134 23.40 9.33 15.79
CA GLU A 134 22.63 9.89 16.91
C GLU A 134 23.46 10.71 17.93
N ASP A 135 24.61 11.23 17.55
CA ASP A 135 25.50 11.91 18.50
C ASP A 135 25.92 13.29 18.00
N SER A 136 25.01 14.27 18.12
CA SER A 136 25.41 15.68 18.31
C SER A 136 24.27 16.59 18.77
N PHE A 137 24.33 16.90 20.07
CA PHE A 137 23.86 18.15 20.71
C PHE A 137 22.35 18.35 20.94
N ARG A 138 21.90 17.84 22.09
CA ARG A 138 20.74 18.34 22.84
C ARG A 138 21.18 19.49 23.76
N PRO A 139 20.63 20.72 23.66
CA PRO A 139 20.84 21.73 24.70
C PRO A 139 19.85 21.54 25.87
N PRO A 140 20.25 21.86 27.12
CA PRO A 140 19.40 21.76 28.29
C PRO A 140 18.53 23.01 28.46
N GLY A 141 17.21 22.85 28.48
CA GLY A 141 16.26 23.95 28.70
C GLY A 141 14.95 23.75 27.92
N ALA A 142 14.22 22.68 28.21
CA ALA A 142 12.91 22.44 27.62
C ALA A 142 11.87 23.33 28.31
N THR A 143 11.40 24.36 27.60
CA THR A 143 10.09 24.98 27.81
C THR A 143 9.17 24.47 26.71
N ASP A 144 8.02 23.89 27.08
CA ASP A 144 6.97 23.29 26.21
C ASP A 144 7.06 23.69 24.73
N GLN A 145 7.81 22.93 23.93
CA GLN A 145 7.75 23.00 22.48
C GLN A 145 6.81 21.90 22.00
N ALA A 146 5.74 22.34 21.32
CA ALA A 146 4.74 21.48 20.70
C ALA A 146 5.41 20.37 19.87
N LEU A 147 4.94 19.15 20.08
CA LEU A 147 5.45 17.92 19.48
C LEU A 147 5.54 18.06 17.95
N LYS A 148 6.76 18.03 17.42
CA LYS A 148 7.03 17.96 15.98
C LYS A 148 6.85 16.52 15.52
N THR A 149 5.82 16.24 14.71
CA THR A 149 5.49 14.86 14.30
C THR A 149 6.07 14.56 12.91
N LEU A 150 6.83 13.46 12.80
CA LEU A 150 7.16 12.84 11.51
C LEU A 150 6.30 11.59 11.34
N GLU A 151 5.35 11.64 10.41
CA GLU A 151 4.46 10.52 10.11
C GLU A 151 4.64 10.10 8.65
N THR A 152 4.89 8.81 8.44
CA THR A 152 4.94 8.20 7.12
C THR A 152 3.87 7.13 7.04
N ALA A 153 3.01 7.21 6.04
CA ALA A 153 1.93 6.26 5.84
C ALA A 153 1.96 5.65 4.45
N VAL A 154 1.15 4.62 4.23
CA VAL A 154 1.36 3.71 3.09
C VAL A 154 0.16 3.64 2.14
N TYR A 155 -1.05 3.46 2.66
CA TYR A 155 -2.26 3.54 1.84
C TYR A 155 -3.48 3.88 2.65
N GLY A 156 -4.36 4.73 2.11
CA GLY A 156 -5.68 5.00 2.68
C GLY A 156 -5.61 5.45 4.14
N SER A 157 -4.45 5.95 4.55
CA SER A 157 -4.14 6.25 5.94
C SER A 157 -4.53 7.68 6.23
N THR A 158 -4.90 7.97 7.47
CA THR A 158 -5.13 9.33 7.93
C THR A 158 -3.94 9.75 8.77
N LEU A 159 -3.15 10.70 8.27
CA LEU A 159 -2.03 11.30 8.99
C LEU A 159 -2.48 12.60 9.63
N THR A 160 -2.03 12.88 10.85
CA THR A 160 -2.38 14.13 11.54
C THR A 160 -1.16 14.70 12.27
N GLY A 161 -0.62 15.77 11.71
CA GLY A 161 0.50 16.52 12.28
C GLY A 161 0.04 17.79 13.00
N ALA A 162 0.70 18.12 14.11
CA ALA A 162 0.62 19.47 14.70
C ALA A 162 1.44 20.47 13.87
N ASN A 163 1.62 21.70 14.36
CA ASN A 163 2.50 22.68 13.70
C ASN A 163 3.92 22.14 13.53
N GLN A 164 4.57 22.51 12.44
CA GLN A 164 5.93 22.13 12.07
C GLN A 164 6.12 20.63 11.77
N SER A 165 5.05 19.90 11.46
CA SER A 165 5.12 18.46 11.21
C SER A 165 5.60 18.12 9.79
N GLN A 166 6.05 16.89 9.62
CA GLN A 166 6.38 16.31 8.32
C GLN A 166 5.51 15.08 8.09
N LEU A 167 4.65 15.14 7.08
CA LEU A 167 3.75 14.06 6.70
C LEU A 167 4.15 13.54 5.32
N ILE A 168 4.33 12.22 5.22
CA ILE A 168 4.63 11.54 3.97
C ILE A 168 3.54 10.51 3.75
N ALA A 169 2.56 10.85 2.91
CA ALA A 169 1.48 9.96 2.57
C ALA A 169 1.89 8.91 1.54
N GLY A 170 1.30 7.74 1.70
CA GLY A 170 1.21 6.76 0.64
C GLY A 170 -0.07 6.93 -0.16
N TYR A 171 -0.38 5.96 -1.02
CA TYR A 171 -1.46 6.03 -1.99
C TYR A 171 -2.84 6.29 -1.36
N GLY A 172 -3.64 7.20 -1.91
CA GLY A 172 -5.02 7.45 -1.47
C GLY A 172 -5.16 7.89 -0.01
N SER A 173 -4.12 8.46 0.59
CA SER A 173 -4.13 8.84 2.01
C SER A 173 -4.81 10.19 2.23
N THR A 174 -5.16 10.47 3.48
CA THR A 174 -5.62 11.79 3.94
C THR A 174 -4.59 12.37 4.89
N GLU A 175 -4.15 13.60 4.65
CA GLU A 175 -3.13 14.28 5.45
C GLU A 175 -3.71 15.57 6.03
N THR A 176 -3.55 15.78 7.33
CA THR A 176 -3.89 17.06 7.97
C THR A 176 -2.72 17.53 8.80
N ALA A 177 -2.16 18.70 8.52
CA ALA A 177 -1.09 19.27 9.33
C ALA A 177 -1.37 20.71 9.73
N GLY A 178 -0.80 21.14 10.86
CA GLY A 178 -0.79 22.54 11.28
C GLY A 178 0.18 23.40 10.48
N ASP A 179 0.44 24.61 10.95
CA ASP A 179 1.26 25.61 10.27
C ASP A 179 2.73 25.16 10.12
N ARG A 180 3.43 25.69 9.12
CA ARG A 180 4.86 25.44 8.86
C ARG A 180 5.20 23.98 8.64
N SER A 181 4.27 23.23 8.07
CA SER A 181 4.42 21.78 7.89
C SER A 181 4.89 21.44 6.47
N THR A 182 5.45 20.25 6.33
CA THR A 182 5.79 19.66 5.01
C THR A 182 4.88 18.47 4.74
N LEU A 183 4.13 18.49 3.64
CA LEU A 183 3.30 17.37 3.20
C LEU A 183 3.83 16.83 1.87
N ILE A 184 4.06 15.53 1.81
CA ILE A 184 4.43 14.81 0.59
C ILE A 184 3.34 13.77 0.32
N ALA A 185 2.49 14.10 -0.64
CA ALA A 185 1.34 13.27 -0.97
C ALA A 185 1.70 12.09 -1.90
N GLY A 186 1.19 10.91 -1.58
CA GLY A 186 1.14 9.79 -2.51
C GLY A 186 0.10 9.99 -3.60
N TYR A 187 0.04 9.09 -4.59
CA TYR A 187 -0.95 9.17 -5.69
C TYR A 187 -2.39 9.19 -5.16
N GLY A 188 -3.23 10.08 -5.69
CA GLY A 188 -4.65 10.17 -5.36
C GLY A 188 -4.93 10.57 -3.90
N SER A 189 -3.98 11.20 -3.21
CA SER A 189 -4.14 11.57 -1.80
C SER A 189 -4.85 12.92 -1.65
N THR A 190 -5.43 13.15 -0.49
CA THR A 190 -6.06 14.42 -0.12
C THR A 190 -5.34 15.02 1.08
N GLY A 191 -4.81 16.23 0.97
CA GLY A 191 -4.07 16.86 2.05
C GLY A 191 -4.53 18.27 2.36
N THR A 192 -4.44 18.64 3.64
CA THR A 192 -4.71 19.98 4.14
C THR A 192 -3.58 20.41 5.09
N SER A 193 -2.97 21.57 4.85
CA SER A 193 -1.98 22.17 5.75
C SER A 193 -2.41 23.55 6.25
N GLY A 194 -1.85 23.98 7.39
CA GLY A 194 -1.93 25.36 7.86
C GLY A 194 -1.06 26.32 7.02
N SER A 195 -0.87 27.54 7.53
CA SER A 195 -0.09 28.59 6.86
C SER A 195 1.41 28.27 6.80
N ASP A 196 2.17 29.00 5.99
CA ASP A 196 3.64 28.84 5.83
C ASP A 196 4.08 27.42 5.47
N SER A 197 3.23 26.63 4.81
CA SER A 197 3.47 25.20 4.61
C SER A 197 4.01 24.88 3.23
N SER A 198 4.70 23.74 3.11
CA SER A 198 5.21 23.24 1.83
C SER A 198 4.52 21.93 1.47
N ILE A 199 3.84 21.90 0.32
CA ILE A 199 3.10 20.74 -0.16
C ILE A 199 3.67 20.27 -1.50
N ILE A 200 4.01 18.97 -1.59
CA ILE A 200 4.33 18.30 -2.84
C ILE A 200 3.22 17.29 -3.13
N ALA A 201 2.41 17.56 -4.15
CA ALA A 201 1.30 16.70 -4.52
C ALA A 201 1.78 15.52 -5.37
N GLY A 202 1.36 14.30 -5.02
CA GLY A 202 1.45 13.14 -5.90
C GLY A 202 0.48 13.27 -7.08
N TYR A 203 0.56 12.36 -8.06
CA TYR A 203 -0.32 12.33 -9.23
C TYR A 203 -1.80 12.21 -8.83
N GLY A 204 -2.67 13.00 -9.45
CA GLY A 204 -4.13 12.95 -9.24
C GLY A 204 -4.56 13.32 -7.81
N SER A 205 -3.72 14.03 -7.06
CA SER A 205 -3.98 14.36 -5.66
C SER A 205 -4.75 15.68 -5.54
N THR A 206 -5.43 15.87 -4.41
CA THR A 206 -6.11 17.14 -4.08
C THR A 206 -5.48 17.74 -2.83
N GLN A 207 -4.97 18.96 -2.91
CA GLN A 207 -4.22 19.57 -1.81
C GLN A 207 -4.73 20.98 -1.51
N THR A 208 -4.92 21.28 -0.24
CA THR A 208 -5.30 22.61 0.26
C THR A 208 -4.25 23.14 1.21
N ALA A 209 -3.73 24.33 0.97
CA ALA A 209 -2.82 25.00 1.91
C ALA A 209 -3.45 26.28 2.48
N GLY A 210 -2.97 26.67 3.67
CA GLY A 210 -3.22 27.99 4.24
C GLY A 210 -2.46 29.10 3.52
N GLU A 211 -2.40 30.28 4.15
CA GLU A 211 -1.71 31.46 3.63
C GLU A 211 -0.19 31.23 3.51
N GLU A 212 0.46 32.03 2.67
CA GLU A 212 1.93 32.06 2.50
C GLU A 212 2.58 30.69 2.28
N SER A 213 1.86 29.78 1.63
CA SER A 213 2.30 28.40 1.43
C SER A 213 2.87 28.17 0.04
N SER A 214 3.70 27.13 -0.11
CA SER A 214 4.25 26.74 -1.40
C SER A 214 3.73 25.36 -1.79
N LEU A 215 3.04 25.26 -2.92
CA LEU A 215 2.47 24.01 -3.40
C LEU A 215 3.02 23.65 -4.79
N THR A 216 3.50 22.41 -4.93
CA THR A 216 3.94 21.84 -6.21
C THR A 216 3.01 20.71 -6.64
N ALA A 217 2.35 20.87 -7.79
CA ALA A 217 1.40 19.88 -8.30
C ALA A 217 2.10 18.72 -9.01
N GLY A 218 1.65 17.51 -8.71
CA GLY A 218 1.81 16.36 -9.57
C GLY A 218 0.90 16.43 -10.81
N TYR A 219 1.08 15.47 -11.72
CA TYR A 219 0.24 15.39 -12.92
C TYR A 219 -1.23 15.16 -12.55
N GLY A 220 -2.15 15.89 -13.18
CA GLY A 220 -3.59 15.73 -12.97
C GLY A 220 -4.08 16.11 -11.57
N SER A 221 -3.28 16.83 -10.79
CA SER A 221 -3.61 17.18 -9.40
C SER A 221 -4.44 18.45 -9.31
N THR A 222 -5.17 18.61 -8.20
CA THR A 222 -5.92 19.83 -7.87
C THR A 222 -5.27 20.49 -6.66
N GLN A 223 -5.01 21.79 -6.74
CA GLN A 223 -4.41 22.57 -5.66
C GLN A 223 -5.29 23.77 -5.34
N THR A 224 -5.49 24.03 -4.06
CA THR A 224 -6.13 25.23 -3.54
C THR A 224 -5.17 25.88 -2.55
N ALA A 225 -4.83 27.14 -2.80
CA ALA A 225 -3.97 27.93 -1.95
C ALA A 225 -4.70 29.19 -1.50
N GLN A 226 -4.25 29.79 -0.39
CA GLN A 226 -4.78 31.06 0.12
C GLN A 226 -3.80 32.21 -0.17
N GLU A 227 -4.14 33.42 0.28
CA GLU A 227 -3.37 34.63 0.02
C GLU A 227 -1.87 34.46 0.29
N GLY A 228 -1.04 35.04 -0.59
CA GLY A 228 0.41 35.00 -0.46
C GLY A 228 1.06 33.66 -0.81
N SER A 229 0.30 32.66 -1.27
CA SER A 229 0.83 31.35 -1.61
C SER A 229 1.32 31.24 -3.05
N ASP A 230 2.35 30.41 -3.24
CA ASP A 230 2.93 30.08 -4.53
C ASP A 230 2.45 28.71 -5.04
N LEU A 231 1.94 28.69 -6.27
CA LEU A 231 1.49 27.47 -6.95
C LEU A 231 2.39 27.14 -8.14
N THR A 232 3.01 25.97 -8.10
CA THR A 232 3.72 25.39 -9.25
C THR A 232 2.85 24.30 -9.87
N ALA A 233 2.30 24.56 -11.06
CA ALA A 233 1.42 23.64 -11.76
C ALA A 233 2.17 22.44 -12.37
N GLY A 234 1.55 21.27 -12.30
CA GLY A 234 1.93 20.06 -13.02
C GLY A 234 1.15 19.90 -14.32
N TYR A 235 1.53 18.94 -15.17
CA TYR A 235 0.80 18.72 -16.42
C TYR A 235 -0.63 18.24 -16.15
N GLY A 236 -1.62 18.90 -16.73
CA GLY A 236 -3.03 18.60 -16.50
C GLY A 236 -3.54 18.91 -15.09
N SER A 237 -2.76 19.64 -14.27
CA SER A 237 -3.21 20.05 -12.94
C SER A 237 -4.10 21.29 -13.00
N THR A 238 -4.97 21.44 -11.99
CA THR A 238 -5.79 22.65 -11.78
C THR A 238 -5.36 23.32 -10.48
N GLY A 239 -5.08 24.62 -10.52
CA GLY A 239 -4.73 25.42 -9.35
C GLY A 239 -5.73 26.55 -9.12
N THR A 240 -6.12 26.74 -7.87
CA THR A 240 -6.94 27.86 -7.37
C THR A 240 -6.12 28.62 -6.35
N ALA A 241 -5.98 29.94 -6.53
CA ALA A 241 -5.27 30.87 -5.65
C ALA A 241 -6.21 32.00 -5.25
#